data_AF-A0A524M9V1-F1
#
_entry.id   AF-A0A524M9V1-F1
#
_cell.length_a   1.000
_cell.length_b   1.000
_cell.length_c   1.000
_cell.angle_alpha   90.00
_cell.angle_beta   90.00
_cell.angle_gamma   90.00
#
_symmetry.space_group_name_H-M   'P 1'
#
loop_
_entity.id
_entity.type
_entity.pdbx_description
1 polymer ?
#
loop_
_entity_poly.entity_id
_entity_poly.type
_entity_poly.pdbx_seq_one_letter_code
_entity_poly.pdbx_strand_id
1 'polypeptide(L)' 'MSSLGWAALSALWFGILTSISPCPLATNITAISFVGRRTGSPSGVLLSGLLYTLGRALVYTAIGVLLVMSLLSAPTVSL' A
#
# COMPACT_ATOMS: atom_id res chain seq x y z
N MET A 1 -10.89 26.70 -1.26
CA MET A 1 -11.88 25.64 -1.52
C MET A 1 -11.63 24.84 -2.79
N SER A 2 -10.94 25.34 -3.81
CA SER A 2 -10.70 24.65 -5.09
C SER A 2 -9.55 23.62 -5.08
N SER A 3 -8.57 23.76 -4.19
CA SER A 3 -7.40 22.87 -4.12
C SER A 3 -7.71 21.48 -3.55
N LEU A 4 -8.64 21.39 -2.60
CA LEU A 4 -8.98 20.12 -1.94
C LEU A 4 -9.74 19.16 -2.88
N GLY A 5 -10.57 19.71 -3.77
CA GLY A 5 -11.29 18.93 -4.79
C GLY A 5 -10.35 18.28 -5.81
N TRP A 6 -9.36 19.03 -6.31
CA TRP A 6 -8.34 18.50 -7.21
C TRP A 6 -7.45 17.46 -6.51
N ALA A 7 -7.05 17.70 -5.26
CA ALA A 7 -6.26 16.73 -4.49
C ALA A 7 -7.03 15.41 -4.29
N ALA A 8 -8.31 15.47 -3.94
CA ALA A 8 -9.15 14.29 -3.78
C ALA A 8 -9.35 13.55 -5.11
N LEU A 9 -9.56 14.26 -6.22
CA LEU A 9 -9.74 13.66 -7.53
C LEU A 9 -8.46 12.96 -8.01
N SER A 10 -7.29 13.59 -7.83
CA SER A 10 -6.00 12.99 -8.14
C SER A 10 -5.71 11.77 -7.27
N ALA A 11 -5.98 11.84 -5.96
CA ALA A 11 -5.80 10.70 -5.06
C ALA A 11 -6.71 9.51 -5.44
N LEU A 12 -7.97 9.79 -5.80
CA LEU A 12 -8.91 8.78 -6.28
C LEU A 12 -8.39 8.12 -7.58
N TRP A 13 -7.91 8.93 -8.53
CA TRP A 13 -7.39 8.44 -9.80
C TRP A 13 -6.12 7.60 -9.63
N PHE A 14 -5.16 8.06 -8.81
CA PHE A 14 -3.96 7.30 -8.47
C PHE A 14 -4.29 5.99 -7.74
N GLY A 15 -5.32 5.98 -6.89
CA GLY A 15 -5.82 4.77 -6.24
C GLY A 15 -6.37 3.75 -7.24
N ILE A 16 -7.16 4.20 -8.21
CA ILE A 16 -7.71 3.33 -9.28
C ILE A 16 -6.59 2.72 -10.12
N LEU A 17 -5.63 3.54 -10.58
CA LEU A 17 -4.47 3.07 -11.35
C LEU A 17 -3.61 2.06 -10.57
N THR A 18 -3.48 2.27 -9.26
CA THR A 18 -2.74 1.35 -8.38
C THR A 18 -3.45 0.01 -8.26
N SER A 19 -4.79 -0.02 -8.11
CA SER A 19 -5.54 -1.29 -7.99
C SER A 19 -5.54 -2.12 -9.28
N ILE A 20 -5.50 -1.47 -10.45
CA ILE A 20 -5.48 -2.15 -11.76
C ILE A 20 -4.09 -2.71 -12.09
N SER A 21 -3.04 -2.23 -11.43
CA SER A 21 -1.68 -2.67 -11.69
C SER A 21 -1.52 -4.17 -11.37
N PRO A 22 -0.94 -4.98 -12.27
CA PRO A 22 -0.90 -6.43 -12.10
C PRO A 22 -0.11 -6.89 -10.86
N CYS A 23 0.84 -6.10 -10.34
CA CYS A 23 1.62 -6.48 -9.16
C CYS A 23 0.86 -6.37 -7.81
N PRO A 24 0.08 -5.30 -7.50
CA PRO A 24 -0.81 -5.30 -6.34
C PRO A 24 -2.05 -6.18 -6.54
N LEU A 25 -2.57 -6.31 -7.75
CA LEU A 25 -3.72 -7.16 -8.03
C LEU A 25 -3.40 -8.63 -7.79
N ALA A 26 -2.25 -9.12 -8.28
CA ALA A 26 -1.80 -10.49 -8.04
C ALA A 26 -1.63 -10.79 -6.55
N THR A 27 -0.96 -9.91 -5.79
CA THR A 27 -0.76 -10.12 -4.34
C THR A 27 -2.07 -10.12 -3.54
N ASN A 28 -3.03 -9.25 -3.89
CA ASN A 28 -4.36 -9.27 -3.29
C ASN A 28 -5.11 -10.57 -3.62
N ILE A 29 -5.07 -11.05 -4.86
CA ILE A 29 -5.70 -12.32 -5.26
C ILE A 29 -5.06 -13.50 -4.52
N THR A 30 -3.73 -13.55 -4.37
CA THR A 30 -3.06 -14.61 -3.62
C THR A 30 -3.45 -14.59 -2.14
N ALA A 31 -3.57 -13.40 -1.54
CA ALA A 31 -4.01 -13.25 -0.16
C ALA A 31 -5.45 -13.74 0.02
N ILE A 32 -6.38 -13.34 -0.86
CA ILE A 32 -7.78 -13.77 -0.82
C ILE A 32 -7.90 -15.27 -1.07
N SER A 33 -7.13 -15.84 -2.00
CA SER A 33 -7.13 -17.27 -2.30
C SER A 33 -6.54 -18.10 -1.15
N PHE A 34 -5.51 -17.61 -0.48
CA PHE A 34 -4.93 -18.23 0.72
C PHE A 34 -5.89 -18.21 1.92
N VAL A 35 -6.54 -17.08 2.14
CA VAL A 35 -7.53 -16.88 3.19
C VAL A 35 -8.79 -17.72 2.93
N GLY A 36 -9.33 -17.68 1.70
CA GLY A 36 -10.50 -18.46 1.30
C GLY A 36 -10.29 -19.97 1.35
N ARG A 37 -9.05 -20.46 1.16
CA ARG A 37 -8.72 -21.89 1.32
C ARG A 37 -8.54 -22.32 2.77
N ARG A 38 -8.24 -21.41 3.71
CA ARG A 38 -7.95 -21.75 5.12
C ARG A 38 -9.10 -21.52 6.09
N THR A 39 -10.07 -20.65 5.79
CA THR A 39 -11.07 -20.25 6.78
C THR A 39 -12.50 -20.42 6.27
N GLY A 40 -13.20 -21.42 6.80
CA GLY A 40 -14.66 -21.54 6.65
C GLY A 40 -15.45 -20.48 7.44
N SER A 41 -14.78 -19.57 8.16
CA SER A 41 -15.40 -18.50 8.97
C SER A 41 -15.03 -17.10 8.48
N PRO A 42 -16.01 -16.17 8.36
CA PRO A 42 -15.80 -14.82 7.83
C PRO A 42 -14.93 -13.92 8.72
N SER A 43 -14.82 -14.22 10.03
CA SER A 43 -13.99 -13.48 10.98
C SER A 43 -12.48 -13.68 10.73
N GLY A 44 -12.07 -14.87 10.30
CA GLY A 44 -10.67 -15.15 9.95
C GLY A 44 -10.22 -14.38 8.71
N VAL A 45 -11.13 -14.20 7.75
CA VAL A 45 -10.89 -13.40 6.53
C VAL A 45 -10.62 -11.94 6.87
N LEU A 46 -11.46 -11.36 7.74
CA LEU A 46 -11.30 -9.97 8.17
C LEU A 46 -9.96 -9.74 8.87
N LEU A 47 -9.58 -10.64 9.79
CA LEU A 47 -8.34 -10.51 10.55
C LEU A 47 -7.11 -10.62 9.66
N SER A 48 -7.07 -11.60 8.73
CA SER A 48 -5.95 -11.74 7.79
C SER A 48 -5.85 -10.55 6.83
N GLY A 49 -6.98 -10.01 6.36
CA GLY A 49 -7.00 -8.80 5.54
C GLY A 49 -6.49 -7.56 6.30
N LEU A 50 -6.88 -7.42 7.57
CA LEU A 50 -6.41 -6.33 8.44
C LEU A 50 -4.89 -6.40 8.68
N LEU A 51 -4.38 -7.62 8.96
CA LEU A 51 -2.96 -7.85 9.16
C LEU A 51 -2.13 -7.54 7.88
N TYR A 52 -2.65 -7.92 6.71
CA TYR A 52 -1.99 -7.64 5.43
C TYR A 52 -1.96 -6.14 5.10
N THR A 53 -3.07 -5.44 5.30
CA THR A 53 -3.14 -3.98 5.08
C THR A 53 -2.23 -3.21 6.02
N LEU A 54 -2.19 -3.59 7.31
CA LEU A 54 -1.24 -3.03 8.27
C LEU A 54 0.22 -3.32 7.87
N GLY A 55 0.52 -4.55 7.46
CA GLY A 55 1.86 -4.92 6.99
C GLY A 55 2.32 -4.08 5.81
N ARG A 56 1.46 -3.89 4.80
CA ARG A 56 1.75 -3.02 3.65
C ARG A 56 1.96 -1.56 4.07
N ALA A 57 1.08 -1.03 4.93
CA ALA A 57 1.22 0.35 5.41
C ALA A 57 2.58 0.55 6.12
N LEU A 58 2.93 -0.35 7.04
CA LEU A 58 4.16 -0.28 7.82
C LEU A 58 5.41 -0.38 6.93
N VAL A 59 5.41 -1.32 5.98
CA VAL A 59 6.52 -1.46 5.01
C VAL A 59 6.66 -0.22 4.12
N TYR A 60 5.57 0.33 3.60
CA TYR A 60 5.64 1.54 2.77
C TYR A 60 6.09 2.77 3.57
N THR A 61 5.65 2.91 4.83
CA THR A 61 6.14 3.96 5.72
C THR A 61 7.64 3.80 5.98
N ALA A 62 8.11 2.58 6.29
CA ALA A 62 9.52 2.32 6.52
C ALA A 62 10.39 2.60 5.29
N ILE A 63 9.94 2.18 4.10
CA ILE A 63 10.61 2.51 2.83
C ILE A 63 10.63 4.02 2.62
N GLY A 64 9.53 4.73 2.88
CA GLY A 64 9.47 6.19 2.79
C GLY A 64 10.50 6.87 3.70
N VAL A 65 10.61 6.43 4.96
CA VAL A 65 11.61 6.94 5.90
C VAL A 65 13.03 6.67 5.39
N LEU A 66 13.33 5.45 4.95
CA LEU A 66 14.64 5.10 4.40
C LEU A 66 14.99 5.97 3.18
N LEU A 67 14.04 6.17 2.27
CA LEU A 67 14.24 7.01 1.09
C LEU A 67 14.51 8.46 1.48
N VAL A 68 13.76 9.03 2.44
CA VAL A 68 14.00 10.40 2.92
C VAL A 68 15.40 10.53 3.53
N MET A 69 15.83 9.56 4.35
CA MET A 69 17.16 9.57 4.97
C MET A 69 18.28 9.40 3.93
N SER A 70 18.08 8.53 2.92
CA SER A 70 19.02 8.40 1.79
C SER A 70 19.10 9.67 0.94
N LEU A 71 17.97 10.30 0.64
CA LEU A 71 17.94 11.56 -0.13
C LEU A 71 18.61 12.71 0.64
N LEU A 72 18.48 12.76 1.97
CA LEU A 72 19.19 13.73 2.81
C LEU A 72 20.70 13.49 2.87
N SER A 73 21.15 12.24 2.67
CA SER A 73 22.58 11.88 2.67
C SER A 73 23.25 12.08 1.31
N ALA A 74 22.50 12.04 0.21
CA ALA A 74 22.99 12.27 -1.16
C ALA A 74 23.71 13.62 -1.37
N PRO A 75 23.24 14.78 -0.84
CA PRO A 75 23.97 16.03 -0.96
C PRO A 75 25.24 16.06 -0.09
N THR A 76 25.31 15.31 1.00
CA THR A 76 26.49 15.26 1.90
C THR A 76 27.64 14.44 1.33
N VAL A 77 27.37 13.48 0.44
CA VAL A 77 28.41 12.66 -0.23
C VAL A 77 28.85 13.23 -1.58
N SER A 78 28.16 14.27 -2.08
CA SER A 78 28.46 14.93 -3.35
C SER A 78 29.29 16.23 -3.18
N LEU A 79 29.66 16.57 -1.94
CA LEU A 79 30.47 17.71 -1.53
C LEU A 79 31.81 17.22 -0.95
#